data_AF-A0A1I2ZJU9-F1
#
_entry.id   AF-A0A1I2ZJU9-F1
#
_cell.length_a   1.000
_cell.length_b   1.000
_cell.length_c   1.000
_cell.angle_alpha   90.00
_cell.angle_beta   90.00
_cell.angle_gamma   90.00
#
_symmetry.space_group_name_H-M   'P 1'
#
loop_
_entity.id
_entity.type
_entity.pdbx_description
1 polymer ?
#
loop_
_entity_poly.entity_id
_entity_poly.type
_entity_poly.pdbx_seq_one_letter_code
_entity_poly.pdbx_strand_id
1 'polypeptide(L)'
;MLIRKEEYRDVLDYLQRNRWEGQEFVAFPNSFSAIHKEELSCFPTDYEAQEFCYEMATDQDKYGYLAIRSAYRAMAEANENHSLLIEKHGSIDVSMMVANRYQRLENEQLINNNQKIKIMNDDNVEYLSNQVKYSGFGDNLTDALKSEIAGKKPAFTLVHQPEFGDGDVKATLHFRRSEETGMVFFNRYELEVKQSADTLKQTFYMGKENNFTLKEAFNLMSGQSVYKELEKLQKVGEGQNARYEGTGEKYNAWVQLDFEDADSNGQFKMKYYHDNYGFNLPDELAKQPIKELDDVEKKAQMIRSLERGNLHTVTYIKDGEEHKGSIKAVPQFKTVKLFDESGKEVRHSEDKKQDQNQSSSQSKKKTEKQSAGDDENSKPQKKQAKKRGAKM
;
A
#
# COMPACT_ATOMS: atom_id res chain seq x y z
N MET A 1 2.15 -0.01 -18.50
CA MET A 1 1.87 0.05 -19.94
C MET A 1 0.37 -0.10 -20.14
N LEU A 2 -0.34 1.02 -20.25
CA LEU A 2 -1.78 1.05 -20.51
C LEU A 2 -2.00 1.16 -22.00
N ILE A 3 -2.77 0.25 -22.61
CA ILE A 3 -3.06 0.29 -24.05
C ILE A 3 -4.55 0.29 -24.31
N ARG A 4 -4.97 0.85 -25.45
CA ARG A 4 -6.38 0.83 -25.85
C ARG A 4 -6.79 -0.58 -26.27
N LYS A 5 -8.07 -0.91 -26.05
CA LYS A 5 -8.60 -2.24 -26.38
C LYS A 5 -8.54 -2.53 -27.87
N GLU A 6 -8.80 -1.51 -28.69
CA GLU A 6 -8.71 -1.55 -30.14
C GLU A 6 -7.28 -1.77 -30.67
N GLU A 7 -6.25 -1.34 -29.93
CA GLU A 7 -4.84 -1.48 -30.30
C GLU A 7 -4.17 -2.74 -29.73
N TYR A 8 -4.91 -3.52 -28.95
CA TYR A 8 -4.36 -4.66 -28.21
C TYR A 8 -3.62 -5.66 -29.11
N ARG A 9 -4.23 -6.03 -30.24
CA ARG A 9 -3.63 -6.97 -31.21
C ARG A 9 -2.40 -6.38 -31.88
N ASP A 10 -2.47 -5.10 -32.26
CA ASP A 10 -1.38 -4.41 -32.94
C ASP A 10 -0.14 -4.29 -32.03
N VAL A 11 -0.34 -4.00 -30.74
CA VAL A 11 0.73 -3.97 -29.73
C VAL A 11 1.27 -5.38 -29.48
N LEU A 12 0.41 -6.41 -29.37
CA LEU A 12 0.86 -7.80 -29.24
C LEU A 12 1.77 -8.21 -30.39
N ASP A 13 1.34 -7.98 -31.63
CA ASP A 13 2.09 -8.32 -32.83
C ASP A 13 3.38 -7.50 -32.95
N TYR A 14 3.38 -6.24 -32.51
CA TYR A 14 4.57 -5.41 -32.44
C TYR A 14 5.62 -5.99 -31.47
N LEU A 15 5.21 -6.34 -30.25
CA LEU A 15 6.09 -6.91 -29.25
C LEU A 15 6.65 -8.27 -29.68
N GLN A 16 5.82 -9.13 -30.28
CA GLN A 16 6.29 -10.41 -30.82
C GLN A 16 7.35 -10.22 -31.91
N ARG A 17 7.13 -9.32 -32.88
CA ARG A 17 8.10 -9.04 -33.94
C ARG A 17 9.42 -8.51 -33.40
N ASN A 18 9.37 -7.49 -32.53
CA ASN A 18 10.58 -6.94 -31.92
C ASN A 18 11.35 -8.00 -31.13
N ARG A 19 10.64 -8.94 -30.48
CA ARG A 19 11.30 -10.06 -29.81
C ARG A 19 12.12 -10.91 -30.78
N TRP A 20 11.56 -11.24 -31.94
CA TRP A 20 12.22 -12.02 -32.98
C TRP A 20 13.42 -11.30 -33.60
N GLU A 21 13.40 -9.96 -33.56
CA GLU A 21 14.50 -9.10 -34.03
C GLU A 21 15.61 -8.90 -32.98
N GLY A 22 15.54 -9.60 -31.84
CA GLY A 22 16.57 -9.57 -30.80
C GLY A 22 16.37 -8.49 -29.74
N GLN A 23 15.25 -7.78 -29.76
CA GLN A 23 14.88 -6.87 -28.68
C GLN A 23 14.41 -7.67 -27.47
N GLU A 24 14.80 -7.24 -26.27
CA GLU A 24 14.46 -7.90 -25.01
C GLU A 24 13.51 -7.06 -24.16
N PHE A 25 13.56 -5.73 -24.26
CA PHE A 25 12.82 -4.79 -23.43
C PHE A 25 12.04 -3.78 -24.26
N VAL A 26 10.89 -3.33 -23.76
CA VAL A 26 10.08 -2.26 -24.34
C VAL A 26 9.89 -1.17 -23.30
N ALA A 27 10.35 0.03 -23.62
CA ALA A 27 10.10 1.25 -22.87
C ALA A 27 8.83 1.94 -23.36
N PHE A 28 8.16 2.63 -22.44
CA PHE A 28 6.91 3.33 -22.68
C PHE A 28 6.73 4.50 -21.70
N PRO A 29 5.97 5.53 -22.08
CA PRO A 29 5.49 6.55 -21.14
C PRO A 29 4.68 5.90 -20.02
N ASN A 30 5.10 6.10 -18.78
CA ASN A 30 4.40 5.68 -17.58
C ASN A 30 3.37 6.76 -17.19
N SER A 31 2.38 6.95 -18.05
CA SER A 31 1.29 7.91 -17.88
C SER A 31 0.01 7.22 -17.41
N PHE A 32 -0.99 8.04 -17.04
CA PHE A 32 -2.34 7.56 -16.71
C PHE A 32 -3.22 7.33 -17.95
N SER A 33 -2.76 7.73 -19.13
CA SER A 33 -3.48 7.55 -20.39
C SER A 33 -3.03 6.28 -21.10
N ALA A 34 -3.91 5.72 -21.94
CA ALA A 34 -3.48 4.69 -22.87
C ALA A 34 -2.45 5.27 -23.84
N ILE A 35 -1.37 4.53 -24.04
CA ILE A 35 -0.32 4.86 -25.00
C ILE A 35 -0.63 4.20 -26.34
N HIS A 36 -0.13 4.81 -27.40
CA HIS A 36 -0.15 4.27 -28.75
C HIS A 36 1.10 3.42 -29.02
N LYS A 37 1.01 2.52 -30.01
CA LYS A 37 2.13 1.66 -30.42
C LYS A 37 3.37 2.48 -30.80
N GLU A 38 3.17 3.66 -31.39
CA GLU A 38 4.21 4.58 -31.83
C GLU A 38 5.01 5.20 -30.67
N GLU A 39 4.48 5.11 -29.45
CA GLU A 39 5.15 5.60 -28.22
C GLU A 39 6.01 4.50 -27.56
N LEU A 40 6.06 3.30 -28.14
CA LEU A 40 6.86 2.18 -27.65
C LEU A 40 8.26 2.17 -28.27
N SER A 41 9.29 2.11 -27.43
CA SER A 41 10.69 1.98 -27.87
C SER A 41 11.27 0.65 -27.38
N CYS A 42 11.84 -0.14 -28.28
CA CYS A 42 12.36 -1.48 -27.96
C CYS A 42 13.89 -1.47 -27.89
N PHE A 43 14.45 -2.23 -26.95
CA PHE A 43 15.88 -2.29 -26.67
C PHE A 43 16.37 -3.73 -26.46
N PRO A 44 17.60 -4.07 -26.88
CA PRO A 44 18.19 -5.40 -26.72
C PRO A 44 18.66 -5.68 -25.29
N THR A 45 18.92 -4.64 -24.48
CA THR A 45 19.43 -4.77 -23.11
C THR A 45 18.61 -3.96 -22.12
N ASP A 46 18.61 -4.36 -20.84
CA ASP A 46 17.95 -3.61 -19.77
C ASP A 46 18.65 -2.26 -19.52
N TYR A 47 19.97 -2.23 -19.67
CA TYR A 47 20.77 -1.01 -19.61
C TYR A 47 20.29 0.04 -20.61
N GLU A 48 20.15 -0.31 -21.89
CA GLU A 48 19.71 0.64 -22.93
C GLU A 48 18.27 1.12 -22.70
N ALA A 49 17.37 0.22 -22.27
CA ALA A 49 16.02 0.62 -21.91
C ALA A 49 15.99 1.56 -20.69
N GLN A 50 16.85 1.32 -19.70
CA GLN A 50 16.98 2.16 -18.52
C GLN A 50 17.55 3.54 -18.85
N GLU A 51 18.62 3.61 -19.66
CA GLU A 51 19.18 4.88 -20.13
C GLU A 51 18.14 5.68 -20.91
N PHE A 52 17.45 5.04 -21.86
CA PHE A 52 16.36 5.71 -22.58
C PHE A 52 15.28 6.25 -21.64
N CYS A 53 14.82 5.45 -20.68
CA CYS A 53 13.83 5.92 -19.70
C CYS A 53 14.34 7.08 -18.85
N TYR A 54 15.64 7.12 -18.54
CA TYR A 54 16.25 8.21 -17.79
C TYR A 54 16.37 9.48 -18.63
N GLU A 55 16.83 9.37 -19.88
CA GLU A 55 16.98 10.50 -20.79
C GLU A 55 15.64 11.12 -21.19
N MET A 56 14.60 10.29 -21.33
CA MET A 56 13.26 10.73 -21.71
C MET A 56 12.42 11.20 -20.52
N ALA A 57 12.85 10.94 -19.29
CA ALA A 57 12.15 11.40 -18.11
C ALA A 57 12.32 12.92 -17.92
N THR A 58 11.21 13.58 -17.62
CA THR A 58 11.18 14.99 -17.23
C THR A 58 10.54 15.11 -15.84
N ASP A 59 10.45 16.33 -15.31
CA ASP A 59 9.73 16.57 -14.05
C ASP A 59 8.23 16.17 -14.13
N GLN A 60 7.68 16.08 -15.34
CA GLN A 60 6.28 15.75 -15.60
C GLN A 60 6.12 14.35 -16.21
N ASP A 61 7.05 13.96 -17.08
CA ASP A 61 6.98 12.71 -17.83
C ASP A 61 7.85 11.65 -17.19
N LYS A 62 7.25 10.50 -16.90
CA LYS A 62 7.97 9.34 -16.39
C LYS A 62 7.92 8.25 -17.44
N TYR A 63 9.01 7.53 -17.60
CA TYR A 63 9.08 6.36 -18.46
C TYR A 63 9.29 5.10 -17.62
N GLY A 64 8.73 4.00 -18.10
CA GLY A 64 8.95 2.67 -17.55
C GLY A 64 9.28 1.71 -18.68
N TYR A 65 9.79 0.54 -18.35
CA TYR A 65 10.03 -0.51 -19.33
C TYR A 65 9.58 -1.87 -18.78
N LEU A 66 9.37 -2.83 -19.69
CA LEU A 66 9.02 -4.22 -19.41
C LEU A 66 9.86 -5.14 -20.28
N ALA A 67 10.15 -6.36 -19.85
CA ALA A 67 10.62 -7.38 -20.77
C ALA A 67 9.53 -7.70 -21.82
N ILE A 68 9.90 -7.62 -23.09
CA ILE A 68 9.03 -7.90 -24.24
C ILE A 68 8.43 -9.30 -24.10
N ARG A 69 9.25 -10.27 -23.68
CA ARG A 69 8.84 -11.67 -23.51
C ARG A 69 7.73 -11.83 -22.48
N SER A 70 7.85 -11.14 -21.36
CA SER A 70 6.85 -11.12 -20.30
C SER A 70 5.53 -10.55 -20.83
N ALA A 71 5.63 -9.37 -21.46
CA ALA A 71 4.49 -8.63 -22.00
C ALA A 71 3.72 -9.42 -23.07
N TYR A 72 4.38 -9.87 -24.14
CA TYR A 72 3.65 -10.53 -25.22
C TYR A 72 3.05 -11.87 -24.79
N ARG A 73 3.67 -12.61 -23.83
CA ARG A 73 3.11 -13.88 -23.35
C ARG A 73 1.85 -13.66 -22.51
N ALA A 74 1.84 -12.66 -21.62
CA ALA A 74 0.64 -12.27 -20.88
C ALA A 74 -0.47 -11.81 -21.81
N MET A 75 -0.10 -11.06 -22.84
CA MET A 75 -1.05 -10.61 -23.84
C MET A 75 -1.58 -11.76 -24.70
N ALA A 76 -0.74 -12.71 -25.11
CA ALA A 76 -1.16 -13.87 -25.90
C ALA A 76 -2.14 -14.76 -25.11
N GLU A 77 -1.82 -15.07 -23.85
CA GLU A 77 -2.72 -15.86 -22.98
C GLU A 77 -4.08 -15.18 -22.81
N ALA A 78 -4.10 -13.86 -22.61
CA ALA A 78 -5.36 -13.13 -22.47
C ALA A 78 -6.11 -12.92 -23.78
N ASN A 79 -5.42 -12.98 -24.93
CA ASN A 79 -6.06 -12.99 -26.24
C ASN A 79 -6.84 -14.29 -26.47
N GLU A 80 -6.33 -15.40 -25.94
CA GLU A 80 -7.00 -16.71 -25.96
C GLU A 80 -8.10 -16.80 -24.88
N ASN A 81 -7.84 -16.29 -23.68
CA ASN A 81 -8.77 -16.27 -22.57
C ASN A 81 -9.01 -14.85 -22.04
N HIS A 82 -10.11 -14.24 -22.47
CA HIS A 82 -10.42 -12.84 -22.19
C HIS A 82 -10.67 -12.55 -20.70
N SER A 83 -10.88 -13.56 -19.84
CA SER A 83 -10.96 -13.34 -18.39
C SER A 83 -9.63 -12.95 -17.75
N LEU A 84 -8.52 -13.10 -18.48
CA LEU A 84 -7.18 -12.71 -18.05
C LEU A 84 -6.84 -11.25 -18.42
N LEU A 85 -7.73 -10.55 -19.13
CA LEU A 85 -7.59 -9.13 -19.40
C LEU A 85 -7.79 -8.34 -18.11
N ILE A 86 -6.91 -7.37 -17.86
CA ILE A 86 -7.02 -6.46 -16.72
C ILE A 86 -7.29 -5.07 -17.26
N GLU A 87 -8.54 -4.63 -17.09
CA GLU A 87 -8.98 -3.31 -17.53
C GLU A 87 -8.89 -2.31 -16.36
N LYS A 88 -8.31 -1.14 -16.63
CA LYS A 88 -8.18 -0.01 -15.70
C LYS A 88 -8.54 1.27 -16.43
N HIS A 89 -9.59 1.96 -15.96
CA HIS A 89 -10.10 3.20 -16.56
C HIS A 89 -10.36 3.10 -18.08
N GLY A 90 -10.90 1.97 -18.54
CA GLY A 90 -11.21 1.73 -19.97
C GLY A 90 -9.99 1.37 -20.84
N SER A 91 -8.81 1.21 -20.24
CA SER A 91 -7.58 0.76 -20.92
C SER A 91 -7.15 -0.61 -20.38
N ILE A 92 -6.36 -1.35 -21.16
CA ILE A 92 -5.81 -2.65 -20.74
C ILE A 92 -4.44 -2.42 -20.09
N ASP A 93 -4.26 -2.91 -18.87
CA ASP A 93 -3.01 -2.78 -18.12
C ASP A 93 -2.10 -3.99 -18.33
N VAL A 94 -1.26 -3.91 -19.35
CA VAL A 94 -0.33 -5.01 -19.70
C VAL A 94 0.68 -5.26 -18.58
N SER A 95 1.12 -4.21 -17.86
CA SER A 95 2.03 -4.37 -16.72
C SER A 95 1.39 -5.22 -15.63
N MET A 96 0.12 -4.97 -15.32
CA MET A 96 -0.63 -5.76 -14.35
C MET A 96 -0.93 -7.18 -14.85
N MET A 97 -1.19 -7.35 -16.14
CA MET A 97 -1.38 -8.67 -16.75
C MET A 97 -0.11 -9.52 -16.68
N VAL A 98 1.06 -8.92 -16.89
CA VAL A 98 2.37 -9.56 -16.69
C VAL A 98 2.52 -10.02 -15.24
N ALA A 99 2.25 -9.15 -14.28
CA ALA A 99 2.31 -9.51 -12.86
C ALA A 99 1.35 -10.67 -12.52
N ASN A 100 0.09 -10.61 -13.01
CA ASN A 100 -0.91 -11.65 -12.79
C ASN A 100 -0.56 -12.97 -13.49
N ARG A 101 0.04 -12.92 -14.67
CA ARG A 101 0.54 -14.11 -15.36
C ARG A 101 1.59 -14.82 -14.53
N TYR A 102 2.57 -14.09 -14.00
CA TYR A 102 3.59 -14.69 -13.15
C TYR A 102 2.99 -15.33 -11.90
N GLN A 103 1.98 -14.68 -11.31
CA GLN A 103 1.23 -15.26 -10.20
C GLN A 103 0.44 -16.53 -10.58
N ARG A 104 -0.18 -16.59 -11.76
CA ARG A 104 -0.86 -17.82 -12.24
C ARG A 104 0.14 -18.95 -12.47
N LEU A 105 1.26 -18.65 -13.11
CA LEU A 105 2.31 -19.64 -13.34
C LEU A 105 2.83 -20.20 -12.03
N GLU A 106 3.03 -19.34 -11.02
CA GLU A 106 3.38 -19.76 -9.67
C GLU A 106 2.32 -20.73 -9.10
N ASN A 107 1.03 -20.38 -9.18
CA ASN A 107 -0.07 -21.21 -8.68
C ASN A 107 -0.23 -22.54 -9.44
N GLU A 108 -0.08 -22.54 -10.76
CA GLU A 108 -0.17 -23.74 -11.61
C GLU A 108 1.02 -24.68 -11.40
N GLN A 109 2.19 -24.14 -11.06
CA GLN A 109 3.41 -24.91 -10.82
C GLN A 109 3.45 -25.54 -9.41
N LEU A 110 2.80 -24.92 -8.42
CA LEU A 110 2.54 -25.55 -7.13
C LEU A 110 1.66 -26.82 -7.26
N ILE A 111 0.87 -26.91 -8.34
CA ILE A 111 -0.01 -28.06 -8.62
C ILE A 111 0.71 -29.14 -9.44
N ASN A 112 1.61 -28.77 -10.37
CA ASN A 112 2.25 -29.69 -11.31
C ASN A 112 3.78 -29.78 -11.12
N ASN A 113 4.17 -30.56 -10.11
CA ASN A 113 5.56 -30.94 -9.84
C ASN A 113 6.11 -31.90 -10.91
N ASN A 114 6.78 -31.39 -11.94
CA ASN A 114 8.08 -31.89 -12.44
C ASN A 114 8.54 -31.16 -13.71
N GLN A 115 9.82 -30.76 -13.70
CA GLN A 115 10.64 -30.27 -14.82
C GLN A 115 10.40 -28.83 -15.34
N LYS A 116 11.07 -27.83 -14.73
CA LYS A 116 11.77 -26.74 -15.44
C LYS A 116 12.46 -25.76 -14.47
N ILE A 117 13.70 -26.05 -14.07
CA ILE A 117 14.45 -25.23 -13.09
C ILE A 117 15.39 -24.19 -13.74
N LYS A 118 15.58 -24.18 -15.07
CA LYS A 118 16.60 -23.31 -15.71
C LYS A 118 16.07 -22.02 -16.37
N ILE A 119 14.76 -21.85 -16.51
CA ILE A 119 14.15 -20.68 -17.19
C ILE A 119 13.55 -19.66 -16.19
N MET A 120 13.42 -20.02 -14.91
CA MET A 120 12.65 -19.26 -13.90
C MET A 120 13.38 -18.15 -13.16
N ASN A 121 14.72 -18.15 -13.15
CA ASN A 121 15.46 -17.27 -12.26
C ASN A 121 15.40 -15.80 -12.70
N ASP A 122 15.45 -15.54 -14.01
CA ASP A 122 15.42 -14.18 -14.56
C ASP A 122 14.01 -13.56 -14.45
N ASP A 123 12.97 -14.36 -14.70
CA ASP A 123 11.56 -13.94 -14.56
C ASP A 123 11.20 -13.63 -13.08
N ASN A 124 11.73 -14.39 -12.10
CA ASN A 124 11.52 -14.12 -10.67
C ASN A 124 12.22 -12.83 -10.21
N VAL A 125 13.43 -12.57 -10.72
CA VAL A 125 14.17 -11.33 -10.47
C VAL A 125 13.40 -10.12 -10.98
N GLU A 126 12.94 -10.14 -12.24
CA GLU A 126 12.19 -9.03 -12.84
C GLU A 126 10.89 -8.76 -12.06
N TYR A 127 10.15 -9.80 -11.70
CA TYR A 127 8.93 -9.69 -10.90
C TYR A 127 9.20 -9.01 -9.55
N LEU A 128 10.21 -9.50 -8.80
CA LEU A 128 10.55 -8.93 -7.49
C LEU A 128 11.05 -7.50 -7.59
N SER A 129 11.86 -7.18 -8.62
CA SER A 129 12.31 -5.82 -8.88
C SER A 129 11.13 -4.88 -9.12
N ASN A 130 10.17 -5.28 -9.96
CA ASN A 130 8.96 -4.50 -10.20
C ASN A 130 8.11 -4.37 -8.94
N GLN A 131 7.92 -5.46 -8.18
CA GLN A 131 7.16 -5.42 -6.93
C GLN A 131 7.78 -4.43 -5.94
N VAL A 132 9.10 -4.46 -5.76
CA VAL A 132 9.85 -3.54 -4.89
C VAL A 132 9.71 -2.09 -5.40
N LYS A 133 9.93 -1.85 -6.70
CA LYS A 133 9.77 -0.53 -7.32
C LYS A 133 8.39 0.07 -7.06
N TYR A 134 7.34 -0.64 -7.48
CA TYR A 134 5.96 -0.12 -7.45
C TYR A 134 5.35 -0.13 -6.04
N SER A 135 5.95 -0.83 -5.07
CA SER A 135 5.59 -0.71 -3.65
C SER A 135 6.18 0.55 -2.99
N GLY A 136 6.92 1.38 -3.74
CA GLY A 136 7.41 2.68 -3.30
C GLY A 136 8.87 2.70 -2.86
N PHE A 137 9.64 1.64 -3.11
CA PHE A 137 11.07 1.57 -2.78
C PHE A 137 11.99 1.98 -3.94
N GLY A 138 11.43 2.21 -5.13
CA GLY A 138 12.18 2.62 -6.33
C GLY A 138 13.08 1.53 -6.90
N ASP A 139 13.95 1.92 -7.82
CA ASP A 139 14.78 0.99 -8.60
C ASP A 139 16.17 0.75 -8.00
N ASN A 140 16.57 1.55 -7.01
CA ASN A 140 17.92 1.56 -6.44
C ASN A 140 18.30 0.25 -5.73
N LEU A 141 17.32 -0.61 -5.44
CA LEU A 141 17.54 -1.92 -4.81
C LEU A 141 17.71 -3.06 -5.82
N THR A 142 17.55 -2.80 -7.12
CA THR A 142 17.49 -3.84 -8.17
C THR A 142 18.76 -4.66 -8.23
N ASP A 143 19.94 -4.03 -8.21
CA ASP A 143 21.21 -4.77 -8.31
C ASP A 143 21.52 -5.57 -7.04
N ALA A 144 21.20 -5.01 -5.87
CA ALA A 144 21.33 -5.71 -4.60
C ALA A 144 20.40 -6.93 -4.55
N LEU A 145 19.16 -6.78 -5.03
CA LEU A 145 18.18 -7.86 -5.15
C LEU A 145 18.69 -8.96 -6.11
N LYS A 146 19.15 -8.59 -7.31
CA LYS A 146 19.77 -9.51 -8.30
C LYS A 146 20.91 -10.31 -7.66
N SER A 147 21.81 -9.63 -6.96
CA SER A 147 22.96 -10.24 -6.28
C SER A 147 22.56 -11.23 -5.17
N GLU A 148 21.63 -10.85 -4.30
CA GLU A 148 21.15 -11.71 -3.21
C GLU A 148 20.40 -12.95 -3.73
N ILE A 149 19.61 -12.79 -4.80
CA ILE A 149 18.94 -13.92 -5.47
C ILE A 149 19.98 -14.87 -6.10
N ALA A 150 21.01 -14.35 -6.76
CA ALA A 150 22.09 -15.16 -7.34
C ALA A 150 22.85 -15.94 -6.25
N GLY A 151 22.98 -15.37 -5.05
CA GLY A 151 23.62 -16.00 -3.89
C GLY A 151 22.86 -17.22 -3.32
N LYS A 152 21.63 -17.49 -3.76
CA LYS A 152 20.82 -18.66 -3.35
C LYS A 152 20.62 -18.84 -1.83
N LYS A 153 20.68 -17.74 -1.07
CA LYS A 153 20.39 -17.76 0.38
C LYS A 153 18.91 -18.14 0.62
N PRO A 154 18.59 -18.83 1.73
CA PRO A 154 17.20 -19.18 2.07
C PRO A 154 16.35 -17.95 2.43
N ALA A 155 16.98 -16.89 2.94
CA ALA A 155 16.37 -15.60 3.20
C ALA A 155 17.43 -14.50 3.18
N PHE A 156 17.02 -13.28 2.89
CA PHE A 156 17.87 -12.09 2.95
C PHE A 156 17.02 -10.84 3.18
N THR A 157 17.69 -9.72 3.49
CA THR A 157 17.04 -8.43 3.71
C THR A 157 17.71 -7.33 2.90
N LEU A 158 16.93 -6.38 2.42
CA LEU A 158 17.43 -5.14 1.82
C LEU A 158 16.98 -3.94 2.67
N VAL A 159 17.86 -2.96 2.83
CA VAL A 159 17.57 -1.74 3.61
C VAL A 159 17.36 -0.57 2.65
N HIS A 160 16.35 0.24 2.91
CA HIS A 160 16.05 1.46 2.18
C HIS A 160 15.79 2.59 3.17
N GLN A 161 16.33 3.78 2.89
CA GLN A 161 16.17 4.97 3.72
C GLN A 161 15.56 6.08 2.87
N PRO A 162 14.21 6.18 2.84
CA PRO A 162 13.54 7.23 2.08
C PRO A 162 13.59 8.55 2.82
N GLU A 163 13.55 9.65 2.09
CA GLU A 163 13.36 10.99 2.65
C GLU A 163 11.85 11.31 2.70
N PHE A 164 11.25 11.24 3.88
CA PHE A 164 9.85 11.65 4.10
C PHE A 164 9.73 12.60 5.28
N GLY A 165 9.27 13.83 5.01
CA GLY A 165 9.16 14.86 6.04
C GLY A 165 10.53 15.15 6.69
N ASP A 166 10.51 15.53 7.96
CA ASP A 166 11.72 15.92 8.70
C ASP A 166 12.33 14.79 9.55
N GLY A 167 11.80 13.57 9.43
CA GLY A 167 12.15 12.43 10.28
C GLY A 167 13.07 11.40 9.64
N ASP A 168 13.88 10.73 10.46
CA ASP A 168 14.66 9.56 10.03
C ASP A 168 13.72 8.38 9.77
N VAL A 169 13.62 7.94 8.50
CA VAL A 169 12.82 6.79 8.08
C VAL A 169 13.73 5.69 7.56
N LYS A 170 13.51 4.46 8.03
CA LYS A 170 14.23 3.28 7.57
C LYS A 170 13.26 2.14 7.32
N ALA A 171 13.32 1.57 6.14
CA ALA A 171 12.61 0.36 5.78
C ALA A 171 13.57 -0.82 5.63
N THR A 172 13.24 -1.96 6.24
CA THR A 172 13.94 -3.22 6.06
C THR A 172 13.01 -4.21 5.36
N LEU A 173 13.30 -4.54 4.10
CA LEU A 173 12.52 -5.45 3.27
C LEU A 173 13.01 -6.88 3.51
N HIS A 174 12.09 -7.82 3.72
CA HIS A 174 12.39 -9.22 4.04
C HIS A 174 11.99 -10.14 2.89
N PHE A 175 12.98 -10.87 2.38
CA PHE A 175 12.82 -11.82 1.28
C PHE A 175 13.09 -13.24 1.76
N ARG A 176 12.31 -14.20 1.26
CA ARG A 176 12.51 -15.63 1.55
C ARG A 176 12.44 -16.45 0.28
N ARG A 177 13.35 -17.41 0.16
CA ARG A 177 13.32 -18.44 -0.87
C ARG A 177 12.44 -19.60 -0.42
N SER A 178 11.56 -20.06 -1.29
CA SER A 178 10.82 -21.31 -1.10
C SER A 178 11.77 -22.50 -1.26
N GLU A 179 11.76 -23.41 -0.29
CA GLU A 179 12.50 -24.68 -0.38
C GLU A 179 11.91 -25.62 -1.44
N GLU A 180 10.61 -25.47 -1.73
CA GLU A 180 9.88 -26.31 -2.68
C GLU A 180 10.10 -25.87 -4.14
N THR A 181 9.96 -24.56 -4.40
CA THR A 181 9.99 -24.03 -5.79
C THR A 181 11.31 -23.35 -6.14
N GLY A 182 12.14 -23.02 -5.14
CA GLY A 182 13.35 -22.23 -5.32
C GLY A 182 13.10 -20.75 -5.65
N MET A 183 11.84 -20.31 -5.77
CA MET A 183 11.48 -18.91 -6.01
C MET A 183 11.74 -18.04 -4.78
N VAL A 184 12.06 -16.77 -5.00
CA VAL A 184 12.19 -15.77 -3.93
C VAL A 184 10.92 -14.93 -3.86
N PHE A 185 10.52 -14.57 -2.64
CA PHE A 185 9.33 -13.79 -2.33
C PHE A 185 9.64 -12.60 -1.44
N PHE A 186 9.10 -11.43 -1.77
CA PHE A 186 9.06 -10.27 -0.89
C PHE A 186 7.84 -10.38 0.03
N ASN A 187 8.04 -10.78 1.29
CA ASN A 187 6.95 -11.18 2.18
C ASN A 187 6.46 -10.06 3.10
N ARG A 188 7.34 -9.14 3.47
CA ARG A 188 7.05 -8.05 4.41
C ARG A 188 8.17 -7.02 4.40
N TYR A 189 7.87 -5.84 4.89
CA TYR A 189 8.89 -4.88 5.32
C TYR A 189 8.61 -4.37 6.72
N GLU A 190 9.66 -4.05 7.45
CA GLU A 190 9.60 -3.35 8.72
C GLU A 190 9.91 -1.88 8.47
N LEU A 191 9.04 -0.99 8.95
CA LEU A 191 9.22 0.45 8.85
C LEU A 191 9.53 1.02 10.24
N GLU A 192 10.66 1.70 10.34
CA GLU A 192 11.10 2.45 11.50
C GLU A 192 10.95 3.94 11.19
N VAL A 193 10.20 4.68 12.02
CA VAL A 193 10.01 6.13 11.89
C VAL A 193 10.38 6.77 13.22
N LYS A 194 11.39 7.65 13.19
CA LYS A 194 11.78 8.43 14.36
C LYS A 194 10.80 9.57 14.59
N GLN A 195 10.17 9.61 15.76
CA GLN A 195 9.29 10.68 16.18
C GLN A 195 9.82 11.28 17.49
N SER A 196 10.31 12.51 17.41
CA SER A 196 10.90 13.21 18.55
C SER A 196 12.03 12.39 19.22
N ALA A 197 11.75 11.79 20.38
CA ALA A 197 12.72 11.00 21.16
C ALA A 197 12.60 9.48 20.95
N ASP A 198 11.49 9.00 20.38
CA ASP A 198 11.18 7.57 20.25
C ASP A 198 11.20 7.12 18.78
N THR A 199 11.53 5.86 18.56
CA THR A 199 11.44 5.23 17.23
C THR A 199 10.25 4.28 17.23
N LEU A 200 9.25 4.58 16.40
CA LEU A 200 8.14 3.67 16.15
C LEU A 200 8.55 2.61 15.12
N LYS A 201 8.20 1.35 15.38
CA LYS A 201 8.47 0.23 14.47
C LYS A 201 7.18 -0.53 14.17
N GLN A 202 6.87 -0.71 12.89
CA GLN A 202 5.72 -1.49 12.45
C GLN A 202 6.08 -2.39 11.26
N THR A 203 5.52 -3.60 11.26
CA THR A 203 5.66 -4.56 10.17
C THR A 203 4.46 -4.47 9.24
N PHE A 204 4.72 -4.34 7.95
CA PHE A 204 3.72 -4.38 6.90
C PHE A 204 3.97 -5.63 6.05
N TYR A 205 2.97 -6.49 5.95
CA TYR A 205 3.04 -7.71 5.16
C TYR A 205 2.74 -7.41 3.68
N MET A 206 3.41 -8.15 2.82
CA MET A 206 3.24 -8.11 1.37
C MET A 206 2.64 -9.44 0.92
N GLY A 207 1.55 -9.38 0.18
CA GLY A 207 0.85 -10.52 -0.38
C GLY A 207 0.24 -10.17 -1.74
N LYS A 208 -0.77 -10.93 -2.15
CA LYS A 208 -1.53 -10.66 -3.38
C LYS A 208 -2.32 -9.35 -3.26
N GLU A 209 -3.12 -9.25 -2.20
CA GLU A 209 -3.98 -8.11 -1.90
C GLU A 209 -3.60 -7.50 -0.55
N ASN A 210 -4.24 -6.39 -0.18
CA ASN A 210 -4.10 -5.73 1.12
C ASN A 210 -2.70 -5.14 1.40
N ASN A 211 -1.93 -4.87 0.35
CA ASN A 211 -0.60 -4.28 0.46
C ASN A 211 -0.67 -2.78 0.77
N PHE A 212 0.26 -2.31 1.60
CA PHE A 212 0.52 -0.89 1.81
C PHE A 212 1.85 -0.53 1.14
N THR A 213 1.81 0.48 0.28
CA THR A 213 3.04 1.09 -0.25
C THR A 213 3.83 1.75 0.87
N LEU A 214 5.13 1.95 0.67
CA LEU A 214 6.01 2.58 1.64
C LEU A 214 5.48 3.96 2.11
N LYS A 215 4.92 4.77 1.20
CA LYS A 215 4.35 6.07 1.56
C LYS A 215 3.05 5.96 2.36
N GLU A 216 2.18 5.01 2.03
CA GLU A 216 0.96 4.75 2.79
C GLU A 216 1.29 4.25 4.21
N ALA A 217 2.26 3.34 4.34
CA ALA A 217 2.75 2.88 5.63
C ALA A 217 3.36 4.00 6.48
N PHE A 218 4.14 4.90 5.87
CA PHE A 218 4.63 6.10 6.55
C PHE A 218 3.46 6.96 7.06
N ASN A 219 2.46 7.23 6.22
CA ASN A 219 1.29 8.04 6.61
C ASN A 219 0.53 7.39 7.77
N LEU A 220 0.35 6.06 7.75
CA LEU A 220 -0.22 5.29 8.87
C LEU A 220 0.59 5.47 10.16
N MET A 221 1.92 5.35 10.07
CA MET A 221 2.86 5.56 11.20
C MET A 221 2.85 6.99 11.73
N SER A 222 2.54 7.98 10.88
CA SER A 222 2.29 9.38 11.27
C SER A 222 0.87 9.62 11.80
N GLY A 223 0.09 8.56 12.00
CA GLY A 223 -1.27 8.59 12.56
C GLY A 223 -2.37 9.06 11.61
N GLN A 224 -2.06 9.11 10.31
CA GLN A 224 -3.05 9.39 9.26
C GLN A 224 -3.81 8.10 8.91
N SER A 225 -4.86 8.24 8.10
CA SER A 225 -5.67 7.11 7.64
C SER A 225 -5.53 6.92 6.13
N VAL A 226 -5.54 5.67 5.68
CA VAL A 226 -5.40 5.30 4.25
C VAL A 226 -6.66 4.55 3.82
N TYR A 227 -7.31 5.01 2.75
CA TYR A 227 -8.42 4.34 2.11
C TYR A 227 -7.91 3.23 1.19
N LYS A 228 -8.47 2.03 1.32
CA LYS A 228 -8.11 0.86 0.52
C LYS A 228 -9.36 0.09 0.13
N GLU A 229 -9.37 -0.41 -1.11
CA GLU A 229 -10.10 -1.64 -1.43
C GLU A 229 -9.28 -2.81 -0.87
N LEU A 230 -9.91 -3.61 -0.02
CA LEU A 230 -9.31 -4.72 0.70
C LEU A 230 -10.05 -6.01 0.39
N GLU A 231 -9.37 -7.14 0.47
CA GLU A 231 -9.95 -8.48 0.38
C GLU A 231 -10.11 -9.09 1.77
N LYS A 232 -11.27 -9.70 2.06
CA LYS A 232 -11.46 -10.44 3.31
C LYS A 232 -10.54 -11.65 3.34
N LEU A 233 -9.82 -11.77 4.45
CA LEU A 233 -8.93 -12.89 4.71
C LEU A 233 -9.60 -13.92 5.62
N GLN A 234 -9.45 -15.19 5.29
CA GLN A 234 -9.88 -16.31 6.11
C GLN A 234 -8.65 -17.08 6.59
N LYS A 235 -8.66 -17.46 7.87
CA LYS A 235 -7.66 -18.37 8.42
C LYS A 235 -7.91 -19.77 7.88
N VAL A 236 -6.89 -20.36 7.26
CA VAL A 236 -6.88 -21.73 6.76
C VAL A 236 -5.73 -22.50 7.39
N GLY A 237 -5.89 -23.81 7.55
CA GLY A 237 -4.93 -24.66 8.26
C GLY A 237 -4.97 -24.52 9.78
N GLU A 238 -4.19 -25.35 10.45
CA GLU A 238 -4.16 -25.45 11.92
C GLU A 238 -2.72 -25.43 12.45
N GLY A 239 -2.57 -25.09 13.74
CA GLY A 239 -1.28 -25.06 14.41
C GLY A 239 -0.27 -24.14 13.73
N GLN A 240 0.94 -24.66 13.48
CA GLN A 240 2.04 -23.92 12.85
C GLN A 240 1.84 -23.68 11.34
N ASN A 241 0.88 -24.39 10.72
CA ASN A 241 0.57 -24.25 9.30
C ASN A 241 -0.59 -23.30 9.04
N ALA A 242 -1.13 -22.67 10.09
CA ALA A 242 -2.21 -21.72 9.93
C ALA A 242 -1.74 -20.48 9.15
N ARG A 243 -2.43 -20.17 8.06
CA ARG A 243 -2.19 -19.00 7.21
C ARG A 243 -3.49 -18.28 6.92
N TYR A 244 -3.38 -17.06 6.42
CA TYR A 244 -4.53 -16.29 5.95
C TYR A 244 -4.57 -16.31 4.43
N GLU A 245 -5.71 -16.67 3.87
CA GLU A 245 -5.96 -16.66 2.43
C GLU A 245 -7.10 -15.71 2.09
N GLY A 246 -7.02 -15.09 0.92
CA GLY A 246 -8.07 -14.24 0.38
C GLY A 246 -9.31 -15.05 0.01
N THR A 247 -10.48 -14.52 0.37
CA THR A 247 -11.78 -15.16 0.10
C THR A 247 -12.39 -14.76 -1.25
N GLY A 248 -11.76 -13.82 -1.96
CA GLY A 248 -12.29 -13.14 -3.15
C GLY A 248 -13.27 -12.01 -2.84
N GLU A 249 -13.78 -11.91 -1.61
CA GLU A 249 -14.74 -10.87 -1.23
C GLU A 249 -14.02 -9.56 -0.92
N LYS A 250 -14.26 -8.54 -1.75
CA LYS A 250 -13.69 -7.21 -1.60
C LYS A 250 -14.58 -6.27 -0.78
N TYR A 251 -13.96 -5.35 -0.06
CA TYR A 251 -14.63 -4.29 0.69
C TYR A 251 -13.74 -3.06 0.77
N ASN A 252 -14.34 -1.88 0.87
CA ASN A 252 -13.58 -0.66 1.09
C ASN A 252 -13.54 -0.27 2.56
N ALA A 253 -12.41 0.28 3.00
CA ALA A 253 -12.28 0.85 4.32
C ALA A 253 -11.19 1.92 4.37
N TRP A 254 -11.37 2.88 5.26
CA TRP A 254 -10.25 3.65 5.79
C TRP A 254 -9.55 2.84 6.87
N VAL A 255 -8.23 2.76 6.79
CA VAL A 255 -7.36 2.03 7.71
C VAL A 255 -6.54 3.03 8.52
N GLN A 256 -6.39 2.79 9.82
CA GLN A 256 -5.58 3.62 10.73
C GLN A 256 -4.88 2.71 11.76
N LEU A 257 -3.66 3.06 12.18
CA LEU A 257 -3.01 2.38 13.30
C LEU A 257 -3.65 2.80 14.64
N ASP A 258 -3.82 1.82 15.52
CA ASP A 258 -4.24 2.03 16.90
C ASP A 258 -3.03 2.07 17.82
N PHE A 259 -2.48 3.27 18.07
CA PHE A 259 -1.31 3.44 18.93
C PHE A 259 -1.57 3.11 20.41
N GLU A 260 -2.84 2.92 20.80
CA GLU A 260 -3.22 2.52 22.15
C GLU A 260 -3.28 0.98 22.32
N ASP A 261 -3.27 0.22 21.21
CA ASP A 261 -3.40 -1.23 21.21
C ASP A 261 -2.29 -1.88 20.36
N ALA A 262 -1.17 -2.16 21.03
CA ALA A 262 -0.06 -2.92 20.47
C ALA A 262 -0.05 -4.36 21.01
N ASP A 263 0.34 -5.30 20.15
CA ASP A 263 0.56 -6.68 20.57
C ASP A 263 1.85 -6.85 21.41
N SER A 264 2.12 -8.07 21.87
CA SER A 264 3.31 -8.38 22.68
C SER A 264 4.65 -8.13 21.96
N ASN A 265 4.63 -8.00 20.63
CA ASN A 265 5.80 -7.70 19.81
C ASN A 265 5.87 -6.19 19.47
N GLY A 266 5.03 -5.37 20.11
CA GLY A 266 4.96 -3.93 19.88
C GLY A 266 4.34 -3.56 18.52
N GLN A 267 3.61 -4.47 17.87
CA GLN A 267 2.93 -4.17 16.60
C GLN A 267 1.55 -3.59 16.87
N PHE A 268 1.29 -2.39 16.36
CA PHE A 268 0.01 -1.73 16.52
C PHE A 268 -1.07 -2.43 15.69
N LYS A 269 -2.27 -2.55 16.26
CA LYS A 269 -3.44 -3.06 15.54
C LYS A 269 -3.94 -2.04 14.52
N MET A 270 -4.65 -2.53 13.51
CA MET A 270 -5.33 -1.71 12.51
C MET A 270 -6.80 -1.51 12.89
N LYS A 271 -7.26 -0.27 12.88
CA LYS A 271 -8.68 0.12 12.90
C LYS A 271 -9.19 0.26 11.47
N TYR A 272 -10.38 -0.26 11.21
CA TYR A 272 -11.04 -0.21 9.91
C TYR A 272 -12.36 0.56 10.03
N TYR A 273 -12.51 1.59 9.21
CA TYR A 273 -13.75 2.35 9.07
C TYR A 273 -14.32 2.03 7.69
N HIS A 274 -15.20 1.03 7.66
CA HIS A 274 -15.87 0.56 6.44
C HIS A 274 -16.85 1.61 5.91
N ASP A 275 -17.36 1.44 4.69
CA ASP A 275 -18.30 2.40 4.07
C ASP A 275 -19.56 2.64 4.95
N ASN A 276 -20.04 1.62 5.67
CA ASN A 276 -21.18 1.75 6.59
C ASN A 276 -20.86 2.53 7.88
N TYR A 277 -19.59 2.86 8.13
CA TYR A 277 -19.18 3.73 9.24
C TYR A 277 -19.73 5.15 9.04
N GLY A 278 -19.93 5.58 7.79
CA GLY A 278 -20.58 6.84 7.44
C GLY A 278 -19.64 8.05 7.39
N PHE A 279 -18.35 7.84 7.11
CA PHE A 279 -17.46 8.92 6.68
C PHE A 279 -17.44 8.97 5.14
N ASN A 280 -17.78 10.12 4.56
CA ASN A 280 -17.75 10.35 3.12
C ASN A 280 -16.81 11.51 2.82
N LEU A 281 -15.66 11.21 2.22
CA LEU A 281 -14.62 12.20 1.97
C LEU A 281 -15.09 13.33 1.02
N PRO A 282 -15.71 13.06 -0.15
CA PRO A 282 -16.27 14.10 -1.00
C PRO A 282 -17.26 15.05 -0.28
N ASP A 283 -18.15 14.51 0.55
CA ASP A 283 -19.14 15.29 1.28
C ASP A 283 -18.49 16.18 2.35
N GLU A 284 -17.48 15.68 3.07
CA GLU A 284 -16.73 16.46 4.05
C GLU A 284 -15.86 17.53 3.40
N LEU A 285 -15.27 17.26 2.22
CA LEU A 285 -14.53 18.25 1.45
C LEU A 285 -15.43 19.39 0.98
N ALA A 286 -16.65 19.09 0.52
CA ALA A 286 -17.58 20.11 0.02
C ALA A 286 -17.96 21.17 1.08
N LYS A 287 -17.73 20.89 2.37
CA LYS A 287 -17.96 21.81 3.48
C LYS A 287 -16.77 22.73 3.77
N GLN A 288 -15.60 22.44 3.19
CA GLN A 288 -14.37 23.18 3.45
C GLN A 288 -14.27 24.42 2.56
N PRO A 289 -13.69 25.53 3.04
CA PRO A 289 -13.53 26.77 2.27
C PRO A 289 -12.34 26.71 1.30
N ILE A 290 -12.20 25.64 0.53
CA ILE A 290 -11.01 25.34 -0.29
C ILE A 290 -11.27 25.71 -1.75
N LYS A 291 -10.37 26.51 -2.34
CA LYS A 291 -10.52 27.03 -3.71
C LYS A 291 -10.41 25.93 -4.78
N GLU A 292 -9.52 24.96 -4.57
CA GLU A 292 -9.27 23.90 -5.54
C GLU A 292 -10.45 22.92 -5.71
N LEU A 293 -11.50 23.02 -4.90
CA LEU A 293 -12.69 22.15 -5.01
C LEU A 293 -13.58 22.48 -6.22
N ASP A 294 -13.50 23.71 -6.74
CA ASP A 294 -14.25 24.13 -7.93
C ASP A 294 -13.59 23.63 -9.23
N ASP A 295 -12.34 23.18 -9.15
CA ASP A 295 -11.58 22.60 -10.25
C ASP A 295 -11.66 21.07 -10.20
N VAL A 296 -12.24 20.47 -11.25
CA VAL A 296 -12.51 19.02 -11.31
C VAL A 296 -11.24 18.18 -11.20
N GLU A 297 -10.16 18.59 -11.88
CA GLU A 297 -8.91 17.82 -11.90
C GLU A 297 -8.18 17.93 -10.56
N LYS A 298 -8.08 19.15 -10.02
CA LYS A 298 -7.45 19.39 -8.72
C LYS A 298 -8.21 18.72 -7.59
N LYS A 299 -9.55 18.76 -7.62
CA LYS A 299 -10.39 18.01 -6.67
C LYS A 299 -10.14 16.51 -6.75
N ALA A 300 -10.08 15.94 -7.95
CA ALA A 300 -9.80 14.51 -8.11
C ALA A 300 -8.39 14.13 -7.61
N GLN A 301 -7.38 14.98 -7.86
CA GLN A 301 -6.03 14.79 -7.34
C GLN A 301 -5.99 14.89 -5.80
N MET A 302 -6.71 15.84 -5.23
CA MET A 302 -6.85 16.03 -3.78
C MET A 302 -7.47 14.80 -3.13
N ILE A 303 -8.57 14.27 -3.68
CA ILE A 303 -9.22 13.05 -3.19
C ILE A 303 -8.23 11.88 -3.20
N ARG A 304 -7.58 11.60 -4.34
CA ARG A 304 -6.58 10.51 -4.43
C ARG A 304 -5.43 10.69 -3.46
N SER A 305 -5.00 11.93 -3.22
CA SER A 305 -3.94 12.24 -2.27
C SER A 305 -4.36 11.92 -0.83
N LEU A 306 -5.58 12.33 -0.44
CA LEU A 306 -6.14 12.10 0.89
C LEU A 306 -6.47 10.62 1.14
N GLU A 307 -6.97 9.91 0.13
CA GLU A 307 -7.19 8.46 0.17
C GLU A 307 -5.89 7.70 0.44
N ARG A 308 -4.75 8.18 -0.06
CA ARG A 308 -3.43 7.62 0.27
C ARG A 308 -2.90 8.06 1.62
N GLY A 309 -3.70 8.79 2.40
CA GLY A 309 -3.37 9.31 3.72
C GLY A 309 -2.41 10.49 3.73
N ASN A 310 -2.17 11.15 2.59
CA ASN A 310 -1.23 12.28 2.56
C ASN A 310 -1.83 13.51 3.26
N LEU A 311 -0.94 14.34 3.81
CA LEU A 311 -1.25 15.72 4.16
C LEU A 311 -1.23 16.55 2.86
N HIS A 312 -2.39 16.96 2.36
CA HIS A 312 -2.52 17.61 1.06
C HIS A 312 -2.54 19.14 1.21
N THR A 313 -1.66 19.84 0.50
CA THR A 313 -1.61 21.31 0.50
C THR A 313 -2.77 21.91 -0.28
N VAL A 314 -3.38 22.96 0.25
CA VAL A 314 -4.55 23.63 -0.33
C VAL A 314 -4.48 25.14 -0.15
N THR A 315 -5.26 25.86 -0.94
CA THR A 315 -5.56 27.28 -0.75
C THR A 315 -6.98 27.40 -0.22
N TYR A 316 -7.15 28.06 0.92
CA TYR A 316 -8.47 28.24 1.54
C TYR A 316 -8.77 29.70 1.81
N ILE A 317 -10.07 30.02 1.85
CA ILE A 317 -10.56 31.38 2.10
C ILE A 317 -10.97 31.49 3.57
N LYS A 318 -10.46 32.49 4.27
CA LYS A 318 -10.85 32.82 5.64
C LYS A 318 -10.94 34.32 5.79
N ASP A 319 -12.05 34.80 6.37
CA ASP A 319 -12.29 36.24 6.56
C ASP A 319 -12.20 37.07 5.24
N GLY A 320 -12.44 36.43 4.09
CA GLY A 320 -12.34 37.03 2.76
C GLY A 320 -10.93 37.05 2.16
N GLU A 321 -9.91 36.58 2.90
CA GLU A 321 -8.52 36.49 2.45
C GLU A 321 -8.12 35.07 2.09
N GLU A 322 -7.14 34.96 1.19
CA GLU A 322 -6.57 33.69 0.76
C GLU A 322 -5.40 33.30 1.64
N HIS A 323 -5.42 32.07 2.12
CA HIS A 323 -4.36 31.48 2.91
C HIS A 323 -3.97 30.13 2.32
N LYS A 324 -2.70 29.74 2.45
CA LYS A 324 -2.32 28.35 2.22
C LYS A 324 -2.41 27.57 3.50
N GLY A 325 -2.62 26.28 3.34
CA GLY A 325 -2.71 25.35 4.44
C GLY A 325 -2.57 23.93 3.96
N SER A 326 -2.95 23.00 4.82
CA SER A 326 -3.00 21.59 4.48
C SER A 326 -4.20 20.90 5.11
N ILE A 327 -4.64 19.82 4.47
CA ILE A 327 -5.77 19.02 4.95
C ILE A 327 -5.41 17.55 5.07
N LYS A 328 -6.10 16.85 5.97
CA LYS A 328 -6.06 15.39 6.08
C LYS A 328 -7.43 14.81 6.39
N ALA A 329 -7.69 13.61 5.90
CA ALA A 329 -8.87 12.85 6.25
C ALA A 329 -8.76 12.31 7.68
N VAL A 330 -9.85 12.41 8.45
CA VAL A 330 -9.92 11.94 9.83
C VAL A 330 -11.19 11.09 10.01
N PRO A 331 -11.22 9.88 9.43
CA PRO A 331 -12.40 9.02 9.41
C PRO A 331 -12.94 8.71 10.80
N GLN A 332 -12.08 8.57 11.82
CA GLN A 332 -12.48 8.36 13.23
C GLN A 332 -13.51 9.41 13.73
N PHE A 333 -13.39 10.66 13.27
CA PHE A 333 -14.30 11.75 13.62
C PHE A 333 -15.22 12.14 12.45
N LYS A 334 -15.24 11.33 11.38
CA LYS A 334 -16.03 11.53 10.16
C LYS A 334 -15.86 12.93 9.58
N THR A 335 -14.62 13.43 9.52
CA THR A 335 -14.33 14.81 9.11
C THR A 335 -13.02 14.91 8.33
N VAL A 336 -12.83 16.06 7.69
CA VAL A 336 -11.55 16.51 7.14
C VAL A 336 -11.07 17.68 7.99
N LYS A 337 -9.82 17.63 8.44
CA LYS A 337 -9.23 18.71 9.24
C LYS A 337 -8.35 19.59 8.36
N LEU A 338 -8.49 20.90 8.52
CA LEU A 338 -7.67 21.94 7.90
C LEU A 338 -6.65 22.49 8.90
N PHE A 339 -5.43 22.71 8.42
CA PHE A 339 -4.32 23.27 9.17
C PHE A 339 -3.73 24.46 8.39
N ASP A 340 -3.33 25.51 9.11
CA ASP A 340 -2.61 26.64 8.52
C ASP A 340 -1.15 26.28 8.22
N GLU A 341 -0.39 27.22 7.64
CA GLU A 341 1.04 27.04 7.33
C GLU A 341 1.90 26.73 8.57
N SER A 342 1.45 27.12 9.77
CA SER A 342 2.13 26.81 11.03
C SER A 342 1.81 25.42 11.58
N GLY A 343 0.95 24.65 10.89
CA GLY A 343 0.48 23.34 11.32
C GLY A 343 -0.62 23.40 12.39
N LYS A 344 -1.20 24.57 12.65
CA LYS A 344 -2.27 24.73 13.64
C LYS A 344 -3.62 24.49 12.98
N GLU A 345 -4.47 23.70 13.65
CA GLU A 345 -5.83 23.41 13.18
C GLU A 345 -6.65 24.71 13.02
N VAL A 346 -7.17 24.92 11.82
CA VAL A 346 -8.09 25.99 11.49
C VAL A 346 -9.50 25.49 11.80
N ARG A 347 -10.08 25.97 12.91
CA ARG A 347 -11.44 25.59 13.32
C ARG A 347 -12.46 26.60 12.82
N HIS A 348 -13.58 26.10 12.30
CA HIS A 348 -14.74 26.92 12.03
C HIS A 348 -15.55 27.17 13.32
N SER A 349 -16.36 28.22 13.30
CA SER A 349 -17.25 28.58 14.42
C SER A 349 -18.32 27.50 14.69
N GLU A 350 -18.67 26.70 13.68
CA GLU A 350 -19.60 25.58 13.79
C GLU A 350 -18.98 24.35 14.48
N ASP A 351 -17.68 24.09 14.29
CA ASP A 351 -16.96 22.99 14.94
C ASP A 351 -16.98 23.12 16.48
N LYS A 352 -16.92 24.35 16.99
CA LYS A 352 -17.01 24.63 18.43
C LYS A 352 -18.34 24.21 19.06
N LYS A 353 -19.42 24.11 18.27
CA LYS A 353 -20.75 23.67 18.77
C LYS A 353 -20.86 22.15 18.82
N GLN A 354 -20.16 21.41 17.97
CA GLN A 354 -20.17 19.94 17.99
C GLN A 354 -19.40 19.36 19.19
N ASP A 355 -18.31 20.00 19.62
CA ASP A 355 -17.54 19.59 20.82
C ASP A 355 -18.41 19.58 22.10
N GLN A 356 -19.38 20.51 22.23
CA GLN A 356 -20.31 20.55 23.36
C GLN A 356 -21.33 19.40 23.34
N ASN A 357 -21.66 18.85 22.17
CA ASN A 357 -22.57 17.72 22.03
C ASN A 357 -21.87 16.35 22.14
N GLN A 358 -20.61 16.23 21.76
CA GLN A 358 -19.84 14.98 21.95
C GLN A 358 -19.38 14.79 23.41
N SER A 359 -18.99 15.86 24.11
CA SER A 359 -18.59 15.80 25.52
C SER A 359 -19.72 15.44 26.49
N SER A 360 -20.98 15.76 26.15
CA SER A 360 -22.18 15.36 26.90
C SER A 360 -22.63 13.90 26.66
N SER A 361 -22.15 13.27 25.57
CA SER A 361 -22.45 11.89 25.21
C SER A 361 -21.54 10.88 25.94
N GLN A 362 -20.31 11.29 26.27
CA GLN A 362 -19.33 10.43 26.97
C GLN A 362 -19.54 10.41 28.50
N SER A 363 -20.23 11.42 29.04
CA SER A 363 -20.50 11.57 30.48
C SER A 363 -21.78 10.85 30.96
N LYS A 364 -22.69 10.46 30.05
CA LYS A 364 -23.92 9.70 30.42
C LYS A 364 -23.77 8.18 30.49
N LYS A 365 -22.65 7.60 30.02
CA LYS A 365 -22.43 6.13 30.07
C LYS A 365 -21.80 5.61 31.38
N LYS A 366 -21.46 6.49 32.33
CA LYS A 366 -20.86 6.11 33.64
C LYS A 366 -21.84 6.10 34.82
N THR A 367 -23.13 6.39 34.62
CA THR A 367 -24.08 6.60 35.73
C THR A 367 -25.33 5.72 35.67
N GLU A 368 -25.24 4.50 35.12
CA GLU A 368 -26.34 3.50 35.17
C GLU A 368 -25.86 2.08 35.57
N LYS A 369 -24.79 1.99 36.36
CA LYS A 369 -24.48 0.76 37.11
C LYS A 369 -24.09 1.09 38.55
N GLN A 370 -25.08 1.57 39.32
CA GLN A 370 -25.12 1.43 40.79
C GLN A 370 -26.44 1.98 41.33
N SER A 371 -27.43 1.10 41.55
CA SER A 371 -28.23 1.04 42.78
C SER A 371 -29.26 -0.09 42.69
N ALA A 372 -29.67 -0.59 43.87
CA ALA A 372 -30.47 -1.78 44.19
C ALA A 372 -29.70 -3.11 44.03
N GLY A 373 -29.24 -3.80 45.07
CA GLY A 373 -29.63 -3.83 46.49
C GLY A 373 -29.60 -5.31 46.92
N ASP A 374 -28.56 -5.72 47.66
CA ASP A 374 -28.64 -6.30 49.02
C ASP A 374 -29.68 -7.43 49.18
N ASP A 375 -29.22 -8.67 49.41
CA ASP A 375 -29.07 -9.14 50.79
C ASP A 375 -28.26 -10.45 50.91
N GLU A 376 -27.42 -10.47 51.96
CA GLU A 376 -26.87 -11.59 52.76
C GLU A 376 -26.30 -12.86 52.08
N ASN A 377 -25.12 -13.40 52.44
CA ASN A 377 -24.57 -13.55 53.79
C ASN A 377 -23.06 -13.88 53.77
N SER A 378 -22.40 -13.60 54.91
CA SER A 378 -21.17 -14.20 55.46
C SER A 378 -19.75 -13.76 55.00
N LYS A 379 -19.31 -12.69 55.68
CA LYS A 379 -18.00 -12.28 56.23
C LYS A 379 -16.69 -13.12 56.05
N PRO A 380 -15.51 -12.46 56.21
CA PRO A 380 -14.24 -12.82 55.57
C PRO A 380 -13.18 -13.40 56.53
N GLN A 381 -12.21 -14.14 56.00
CA GLN A 381 -10.93 -14.39 56.68
C GLN A 381 -9.72 -14.14 55.79
N LYS A 382 -8.93 -13.13 56.19
CA LYS A 382 -7.53 -12.92 55.81
C LYS A 382 -6.66 -14.06 56.34
N LYS A 383 -5.72 -14.55 55.52
CA LYS A 383 -4.47 -15.16 56.01
C LYS A 383 -3.27 -14.56 55.29
N GLN A 384 -2.49 -13.79 56.03
CA GLN A 384 -1.08 -13.50 55.77
C GLN A 384 -0.21 -14.65 56.31
N ALA A 385 0.89 -14.95 55.61
CA ALA A 385 2.19 -15.47 56.08
C ALA A 385 2.90 -16.17 54.90
N LYS A 386 4.21 -16.09 54.64
CA LYS A 386 5.35 -15.68 55.46
C LYS A 386 6.56 -15.43 54.53
N LYS A 387 7.31 -14.37 54.80
CA LYS A 387 8.74 -14.27 54.43
C LYS A 387 9.55 -15.29 55.24
N ARG A 388 10.53 -15.93 54.62
CA ARG A 388 11.72 -16.49 55.29
C ARG A 388 12.95 -16.07 54.49
N GLY A 389 13.79 -15.26 55.11
CA GLY A 389 15.19 -15.14 54.75
C GLY A 389 16.01 -16.19 55.51
N ALA A 390 17.12 -16.62 54.92
CA ALA A 390 18.23 -17.25 55.61
C ALA A 390 19.52 -16.62 55.08
N LYS A 391 20.30 -16.05 56.00
CA LYS A 391 21.72 -15.75 55.82
C LYS A 391 22.49 -17.07 55.80
N MET A 392 23.47 -17.19 54.91
CA MET A 392 24.88 -17.30 55.27
C MET A 392 25.73 -16.84 54.09
#